data_AF-A0A432EHA2-F1
#
_entry.id   AF-A0A432EHA2-F1
#
_cell.length_a   1.000
_cell.length_b   1.000
_cell.length_c   1.000
_cell.angle_alpha   90.00
_cell.angle_beta   90.00
_cell.angle_gamma   90.00
#
_symmetry.space_group_name_H-M   'P 1'
#
loop_
_entity.id
_entity.type
_entity.pdbx_description
1 polymer ?
#
loop_
_entity_poly.entity_id
_entity_poly.type
_entity_poly.pdbx_seq_one_letter_code
_entity_poly.pdbx_strand_id
1 'polypeptide(L)'
;RSRKSAGRVIADVHIQVNGRASVSEGHTIGDTVRYRLLQAFPELTDITVHIDPENDEKVTSPKPLPLREEFEKRLRSYFSNIAQASQIRAINLHYLNGKIDVELVLPIKMASENGGQKLVKEFREAAKNDPDIGKLSVLFAAE
;
A
#
# COMPACT_ATOMS: atom_id res chain seq x y z
N ARG A 1 23.23 8.60 0.24
CA ARG A 1 24.31 9.11 1.12
C ARG A 1 25.40 8.06 1.24
N SER A 2 26.68 8.41 1.39
CA SER A 2 27.75 7.42 1.67
C SER A 2 28.62 7.84 2.86
N ARG A 3 29.17 6.86 3.57
CA ARG A 3 30.07 7.04 4.72
C ARG A 3 31.26 6.08 4.62
N LYS A 4 32.43 6.53 5.08
CA LYS A 4 33.66 5.73 5.12
C LYS A 4 34.01 5.41 6.56
N SER A 5 34.20 4.13 6.90
CA SER A 5 34.62 3.69 8.24
C SER A 5 35.60 2.54 8.14
N ALA A 6 36.80 2.69 8.71
CA ALA A 6 37.85 1.65 8.75
C ALA A 6 38.13 0.95 7.39
N GLY A 7 38.15 1.72 6.29
CA GLY A 7 38.40 1.19 4.93
C GLY A 7 37.17 0.63 4.21
N ARG A 8 36.00 0.60 4.86
CA ARG A 8 34.71 0.17 4.28
C ARG A 8 33.92 1.37 3.79
N VAL A 9 33.44 1.34 2.55
CA VAL A 9 32.49 2.33 2.01
C VAL A 9 31.08 1.75 2.12
N ILE A 10 30.20 2.47 2.80
CA ILE A 10 28.79 2.09 2.96
C ILE A 10 27.94 3.14 2.25
N ALA A 11 26.90 2.70 1.54
CA ALA A 11 25.94 3.57 0.88
C ALA A 11 24.51 3.34 1.39
N ASP A 12 23.79 4.42 1.62
CA ASP A 12 22.36 4.44 1.86
C ASP A 12 21.68 5.05 0.62
N VAL A 13 20.81 4.30 -0.02
CA VAL A 13 20.15 4.67 -1.27
C VAL A 13 18.64 4.66 -1.06
N HIS A 14 18.00 5.76 -1.41
CA HIS A 14 16.55 5.87 -1.48
C HIS A 14 16.13 5.71 -2.93
N ILE A 15 15.18 4.82 -3.19
CA ILE A 15 14.54 4.71 -4.49
C ILE A 15 13.04 4.86 -4.34
N GLN A 16 12.49 5.77 -5.13
CA GLN A 16 11.05 5.91 -5.23
C GLN A 16 10.51 4.89 -6.22
N VAL A 17 9.54 4.09 -5.81
CA VAL A 17 8.81 3.16 -6.67
C VAL A 17 7.33 3.57 -6.74
N ASN A 18 6.55 2.86 -7.55
CA ASN A 18 5.11 3.03 -7.52
C ASN A 18 4.57 2.60 -6.15
N GLY A 19 3.87 3.49 -5.44
CA GLY A 19 3.30 3.20 -4.12
C GLY A 19 2.25 2.08 -4.07
N ARG A 20 1.80 1.59 -5.23
CA ARG A 20 0.93 0.39 -5.34
C ARG A 20 1.68 -0.87 -5.77
N ALA A 21 3.00 -0.81 -5.94
CA ALA A 21 3.81 -2.00 -6.16
C ALA A 21 3.65 -2.96 -4.99
N SER A 22 3.67 -4.26 -5.29
CA SER A 22 3.61 -5.26 -4.22
C SER A 22 4.86 -5.25 -3.36
N VAL A 23 4.77 -5.70 -2.11
CA VAL A 23 5.94 -5.80 -1.22
C VAL A 23 7.02 -6.74 -1.81
N SER A 24 6.61 -7.83 -2.45
CA SER A 24 7.54 -8.79 -3.09
C SER A 24 8.25 -8.18 -4.30
N GLU A 25 7.56 -7.37 -5.10
CA GLU A 25 8.16 -6.61 -6.19
C GLU A 25 9.13 -5.56 -5.64
N GLY A 26 8.72 -4.79 -4.63
CA GLY A 26 9.59 -3.81 -3.96
C GLY A 26 10.87 -4.43 -3.42
N HIS A 27 10.78 -5.61 -2.80
CA HIS A 27 11.95 -6.38 -2.35
C HIS A 27 12.87 -6.74 -3.52
N THR A 28 12.32 -7.25 -4.62
CA THR A 28 13.09 -7.62 -5.82
C THR A 28 13.78 -6.41 -6.46
N ILE A 29 13.11 -5.25 -6.51
CA ILE A 29 13.70 -4.01 -6.99
C ILE A 29 14.87 -3.59 -6.09
N GLY A 30 14.68 -3.61 -4.77
CA GLY A 30 15.73 -3.27 -3.80
C GLY A 30 16.98 -4.15 -3.95
N ASP A 31 16.78 -5.46 -4.03
CA ASP A 31 17.86 -6.42 -4.24
C ASP A 31 18.58 -6.21 -5.58
N THR A 32 17.82 -5.92 -6.64
CA THR A 32 18.39 -5.65 -7.96
C THR A 32 19.26 -4.38 -7.95
N VAL A 33 18.80 -3.32 -7.28
CA VAL A 33 19.57 -2.07 -7.12
C VAL A 33 20.84 -2.33 -6.32
N ARG A 34 20.73 -3.01 -5.18
CA ARG A 34 21.88 -3.38 -4.35
C ARG A 34 22.91 -4.18 -5.14
N TYR A 35 22.48 -5.21 -5.86
CA TYR A 35 23.36 -6.04 -6.68
C TYR A 35 24.09 -5.22 -7.74
N ARG A 36 23.37 -4.37 -8.50
CA ARG A 36 23.96 -3.55 -9.56
C ARG A 36 24.97 -2.54 -9.02
N LEU A 37 24.72 -1.94 -7.86
CA LEU A 37 25.63 -0.97 -7.25
C LEU A 37 26.90 -1.64 -6.73
N LEU A 38 26.81 -2.83 -6.12
CA LEU A 38 28.00 -3.59 -5.70
C LEU A 38 28.88 -4.03 -6.88
N GLN A 39 28.27 -4.30 -8.04
CA GLN A 39 29.02 -4.62 -9.26
C GLN A 39 29.68 -3.37 -9.88
N ALA A 40 28.99 -2.24 -9.87
CA ALA A 40 29.48 -1.00 -10.48
C ALA A 40 30.56 -0.29 -9.64
N PHE A 41 30.53 -0.46 -8.31
CA PHE A 41 31.43 0.21 -7.37
C PHE A 41 32.07 -0.81 -6.42
N PRO A 42 33.19 -1.45 -6.83
CA PRO A 42 33.85 -2.49 -6.04
C PRO A 42 34.34 -2.02 -4.66
N GLU A 43 34.49 -0.72 -4.44
CA GLU A 43 34.82 -0.12 -3.14
C GLU A 43 33.66 -0.12 -2.15
N LEU A 44 32.41 -0.28 -2.62
CA LEU A 44 31.23 -0.41 -1.76
C LEU A 44 31.23 -1.78 -1.09
N THR A 45 31.26 -1.74 0.25
CA THR A 45 31.27 -2.93 1.10
C THR A 45 29.90 -3.30 1.64
N ASP A 46 28.99 -2.33 1.70
CA ASP A 46 27.60 -2.56 2.10
C ASP A 46 26.67 -1.47 1.56
N ILE A 47 25.42 -1.84 1.28
CA ILE A 47 24.41 -0.95 0.73
C ILE A 47 23.06 -1.24 1.38
N THR A 48 22.48 -0.20 1.99
CA THR A 48 21.10 -0.18 2.44
C THR A 48 20.25 0.46 1.35
N VAL A 49 19.22 -0.24 0.87
CA VAL A 49 18.26 0.31 -0.09
C VAL A 49 16.93 0.53 0.61
N HIS A 50 16.49 1.78 0.66
CA HIS A 50 15.18 2.20 1.12
C HIS A 50 14.24 2.29 -0.09
N ILE A 51 13.11 1.59 -0.01
CA ILE A 51 12.05 1.63 -1.02
C ILE A 51 10.97 2.58 -0.53
N ASP A 52 10.85 3.72 -1.20
CA ASP A 52 9.90 4.76 -0.81
C ASP A 52 8.68 4.71 -1.76
N PRO A 53 7.45 4.56 -1.25
CA PRO A 53 6.24 4.55 -2.08
C PRO A 53 5.85 5.95 -2.57
N GLU A 54 6.38 6.98 -1.92
CA GLU A 54 6.09 8.40 -2.16
C GLU A 54 7.37 9.22 -2.02
N ASN A 55 7.37 10.45 -2.54
CA ASN A 55 8.48 11.36 -2.33
C ASN A 55 8.39 11.95 -0.92
N ASP A 56 9.26 11.47 -0.04
CA ASP A 56 9.36 11.83 1.37
C ASP A 56 9.84 13.27 1.61
N GLU A 57 10.50 13.92 0.63
CA GLU A 57 10.93 15.32 0.73
C GLU A 57 9.76 16.32 0.77
N LYS A 58 8.55 15.90 0.36
CA LYS A 58 7.37 16.79 0.24
C LYS A 58 6.38 16.69 1.38
N VAL A 59 6.49 15.71 2.28
CA VAL A 59 5.45 15.43 3.27
C VAL A 59 5.80 16.05 4.62
N THR A 60 5.20 17.21 4.91
CA THR A 60 5.23 17.84 6.23
C THR A 60 4.33 17.07 7.19
N SER A 61 4.94 16.25 8.05
CA SER A 61 4.35 15.69 9.28
C SER A 61 2.90 15.21 9.14
N PRO A 62 2.64 14.12 8.38
CA PRO A 62 1.29 13.62 8.26
C PRO A 62 0.80 13.15 9.64
N LYS A 63 -0.44 13.48 10.00
CA LYS A 63 -1.13 12.90 11.15
C LYS A 63 -0.96 11.37 11.08
N PRO A 64 -0.62 10.69 12.19
CA PRO A 64 -0.48 9.23 12.16
C PRO A 64 -1.79 8.61 11.71
N LEU A 65 -1.72 7.81 10.64
CA LEU A 65 -2.82 6.99 10.18
C LEU A 65 -2.99 5.77 11.10
N PRO A 66 -4.21 5.25 11.24
CA PRO A 66 -4.49 4.07 12.04
C PRO A 66 -3.75 2.83 11.53
N LEU A 67 -3.36 1.97 12.46
CA LEU A 67 -2.88 0.65 12.12
C LEU A 67 -4.02 -0.22 11.57
N ARG A 68 -3.64 -1.23 10.79
CA ARG A 68 -4.57 -2.12 10.07
C ARG A 68 -5.71 -2.64 10.95
N GLU A 69 -5.41 -3.15 12.14
CA GLU A 69 -6.42 -3.75 13.01
C GLU A 69 -7.49 -2.75 13.47
N GLU A 70 -7.08 -1.54 13.83
CA GLU A 70 -7.99 -0.46 14.22
C GLU A 70 -8.85 -0.03 13.04
N PHE A 71 -8.24 0.13 11.87
CA PHE A 71 -8.93 0.56 10.67
C PHE A 71 -9.92 -0.49 10.15
N GLU A 72 -9.55 -1.77 10.17
CA GLU A 72 -10.47 -2.85 9.80
C GLU A 72 -11.68 -2.94 10.74
N LYS A 73 -11.52 -2.66 12.04
CA LYS A 73 -12.65 -2.59 12.98
C LYS A 73 -13.63 -1.48 12.57
N ARG A 74 -13.13 -0.33 12.14
CA ARG A 74 -13.96 0.76 11.59
C ARG A 74 -14.72 0.32 10.35
N LEU A 75 -14.02 -0.26 9.37
CA LEU A 75 -14.64 -0.76 8.13
C LEU A 75 -15.74 -1.79 8.42
N ARG A 76 -15.50 -2.75 9.34
CA ARG A 76 -16.50 -3.74 9.75
C ARG A 76 -17.75 -3.10 10.36
N SER A 77 -17.58 -2.06 11.17
CA SER A 77 -18.69 -1.29 11.73
C SER A 77 -19.50 -0.60 10.62
N TYR A 78 -18.84 0.09 9.68
CA TYR A 78 -19.50 0.77 8.56
C TYR A 78 -20.27 -0.19 7.66
N PHE A 79 -19.73 -1.39 7.43
CA PHE A 79 -20.33 -2.37 6.51
C PHE A 79 -21.33 -3.33 7.16
N SER A 80 -21.63 -3.15 8.46
CA SER A 80 -22.51 -4.05 9.23
C SER A 80 -23.92 -4.23 8.63
N ASN A 81 -24.43 -3.23 7.92
CA ASN A 81 -25.75 -3.26 7.27
C ASN A 81 -25.72 -3.74 5.81
N ILE A 82 -24.57 -4.14 5.28
CA ILE A 82 -24.41 -4.64 3.90
C ILE A 82 -24.29 -6.16 3.96
N ALA A 83 -25.31 -6.90 3.50
CA ALA A 83 -25.34 -8.37 3.59
C ALA A 83 -24.10 -9.03 2.94
N GLN A 84 -23.64 -8.46 1.82
CA GLN A 84 -22.48 -8.92 1.06
C GLN A 84 -21.14 -8.60 1.73
N ALA A 85 -21.10 -7.82 2.81
CA ALA A 85 -19.86 -7.55 3.56
C ALA A 85 -19.23 -8.83 4.12
N SER A 86 -20.06 -9.82 4.47
CA SER A 86 -19.62 -11.17 4.87
C SER A 86 -18.85 -11.92 3.79
N GLN A 87 -18.89 -11.46 2.54
CA GLN A 87 -18.28 -12.10 1.37
C GLN A 87 -17.00 -11.38 0.92
N ILE A 88 -16.56 -10.34 1.65
CA ILE A 88 -15.26 -9.71 1.41
C ILE A 88 -14.16 -10.75 1.67
N ARG A 89 -13.42 -11.11 0.63
CA ARG A 89 -12.32 -12.08 0.68
C ARG A 89 -11.03 -11.45 1.17
N ALA A 90 -10.78 -10.20 0.79
CA ALA A 90 -9.60 -9.46 1.20
C ALA A 90 -9.89 -7.97 1.30
N ILE A 91 -9.14 -7.30 2.17
CA ILE A 91 -9.08 -5.85 2.29
C ILE A 91 -7.63 -5.45 2.07
N ASN A 92 -7.33 -4.80 0.94
CA ASN A 92 -6.00 -4.23 0.72
C ASN A 92 -6.04 -2.76 1.14
N LEU A 93 -5.03 -2.36 1.93
CA LEU A 93 -4.89 -1.02 2.46
C LEU A 93 -3.61 -0.43 1.88
N HIS A 94 -3.72 0.70 1.20
CA HIS A 94 -2.60 1.43 0.62
C HIS A 94 -2.48 2.77 1.34
N TYR A 95 -1.41 2.94 2.10
CA TYR A 95 -1.15 4.15 2.90
C TYR A 95 -0.38 5.15 2.03
N LEU A 96 -1.12 6.06 1.40
CA LEU A 96 -0.59 6.98 0.38
C LEU A 96 -1.18 8.38 0.61
N ASN A 97 -0.35 9.42 0.46
CA ASN A 97 -0.70 10.83 0.54
C ASN A 97 -1.42 11.21 1.84
N GLY A 98 -1.02 10.60 2.96
CA GLY A 98 -1.65 10.82 4.26
C GLY A 98 -3.10 10.32 4.35
N LYS A 99 -3.49 9.39 3.49
CA LYS A 99 -4.78 8.70 3.48
C LYS A 99 -4.60 7.19 3.34
N ILE A 100 -5.69 6.47 3.55
CA ILE A 100 -5.77 5.03 3.31
C ILE A 100 -6.69 4.79 2.13
N ASP A 101 -6.11 4.35 1.03
CA ASP A 101 -6.83 3.81 -0.11
C ASP A 101 -7.23 2.36 0.20
N VAL A 102 -8.52 2.07 0.08
CA VAL A 102 -9.12 0.77 0.42
C VAL A 102 -9.54 0.05 -0.85
N GLU A 103 -9.11 -1.20 -0.98
CA GLU A 103 -9.61 -2.13 -1.99
C GLU A 103 -10.30 -3.31 -1.31
N LEU A 104 -11.61 -3.42 -1.51
CA LEU A 104 -12.40 -4.57 -1.08
C LEU A 104 -12.43 -5.59 -2.21
N VAL A 105 -11.98 -6.81 -1.95
CA VAL A 105 -12.02 -7.89 -2.94
C VAL A 105 -13.23 -8.79 -2.65
N LEU A 106 -14.14 -8.87 -3.61
CA LEU A 106 -15.33 -9.71 -3.55
C LEU A 106 -15.33 -10.78 -4.67
N PRO A 107 -16.07 -11.89 -4.49
CA PRO A 107 -16.23 -12.91 -5.52
C PRO A 107 -16.81 -12.35 -6.83
N ILE A 108 -16.31 -12.79 -7.99
CA ILE A 108 -16.78 -12.34 -9.31
C ILE A 108 -18.27 -12.60 -9.56
N LYS A 109 -18.86 -13.62 -8.92
CA LYS A 109 -20.32 -13.88 -8.98
C LYS A 109 -21.19 -12.71 -8.50
N MET A 110 -20.60 -11.75 -7.79
CA MET A 110 -21.27 -10.53 -7.32
C MET A 110 -21.22 -9.37 -8.32
N ALA A 111 -20.45 -9.51 -9.41
CA ALA A 111 -20.24 -8.46 -10.39
C ALA A 111 -21.39 -8.32 -11.42
N SER A 112 -22.54 -8.96 -11.20
CA SER A 112 -23.64 -8.97 -12.17
C SER A 112 -24.00 -7.57 -12.68
N GLU A 113 -24.44 -7.49 -13.94
CA GLU A 113 -24.86 -6.23 -14.55
C GLU A 113 -25.94 -5.58 -13.66
N ASN A 114 -25.66 -4.38 -13.15
CA ASN A 114 -26.39 -3.61 -12.12
C ASN A 114 -26.14 -3.98 -10.64
N GLY A 115 -25.95 -5.26 -10.30
CA GLY A 115 -25.67 -5.69 -8.93
C GLY A 115 -24.32 -5.19 -8.41
N GLY A 116 -23.28 -5.33 -9.23
CA GLY A 116 -21.92 -4.91 -8.88
C GLY A 116 -21.81 -3.40 -8.66
N GLN A 117 -22.39 -2.59 -9.55
CA GLN A 117 -22.36 -1.12 -9.42
C GLN A 117 -23.11 -0.62 -8.19
N LYS A 118 -24.27 -1.23 -7.88
CA LYS A 118 -25.04 -0.91 -6.68
C LYS A 118 -24.21 -1.21 -5.43
N LEU A 119 -23.57 -2.38 -5.39
CA LEU A 119 -22.75 -2.79 -4.26
C LEU A 119 -21.53 -1.87 -4.06
N VAL A 120 -20.88 -1.44 -5.14
CA VAL A 120 -19.80 -0.44 -5.08
C VAL A 120 -20.28 0.87 -4.45
N LYS A 121 -21.48 1.34 -4.82
CA LYS A 121 -22.08 2.55 -4.24
C LYS A 121 -22.39 2.36 -2.76
N GLU A 122 -22.98 1.23 -2.37
CA GLU A 122 -23.32 0.92 -0.97
C GLU A 122 -22.08 0.96 -0.06
N PHE A 123 -20.98 0.31 -0.46
CA PHE A 123 -19.72 0.34 0.31
C PHE A 123 -19.11 1.73 0.40
N ARG A 124 -19.13 2.50 -0.69
CA ARG A 124 -18.62 3.88 -0.69
C ARG A 124 -19.45 4.79 0.22
N GLU A 125 -20.78 4.71 0.12
CA GLU A 125 -21.68 5.52 0.95
C GLU A 125 -21.55 5.20 2.44
N ALA A 126 -21.37 3.91 2.78
CA ALA A 126 -21.21 3.48 4.16
C ALA A 126 -19.93 4.05 4.82
N ALA A 127 -18.86 4.21 4.05
CA ALA A 127 -17.55 4.66 4.56
C ALA A 127 -17.23 6.14 4.25
N LYS A 128 -18.14 6.88 3.59
CA LYS A 128 -17.87 8.24 3.05
C LYS A 128 -17.44 9.27 4.10
N ASN A 129 -17.82 9.06 5.36
CA ASN A 129 -17.55 9.99 6.45
C ASN A 129 -16.27 9.65 7.22
N ASP A 130 -15.55 8.57 6.87
CA ASP A 130 -14.27 8.27 7.51
C ASP A 130 -13.22 9.28 7.02
N PRO A 131 -12.61 10.06 7.93
CA PRO A 131 -11.68 11.13 7.57
C PRO A 131 -10.33 10.61 7.09
N ASP A 132 -9.99 9.35 7.30
CA ASP A 132 -8.70 8.78 6.92
C ASP A 132 -8.79 8.05 5.55
N ILE A 133 -9.98 7.77 5.02
CA ILE A 133 -10.17 7.16 3.69
C ILE A 133 -9.81 8.16 2.58
N GLY A 134 -8.98 7.72 1.63
CA GLY A 134 -8.70 8.41 0.37
C GLY A 134 -9.66 7.96 -0.73
N LYS A 135 -9.39 6.79 -1.30
CA LYS A 135 -10.22 6.14 -2.30
C LYS A 135 -10.73 4.79 -1.80
N LEU A 136 -12.00 4.49 -2.00
CA LEU A 136 -12.56 3.14 -1.82
C LEU A 136 -12.92 2.52 -3.18
N SER A 137 -12.32 1.37 -3.46
CA SER A 137 -12.56 0.57 -4.66
C SER A 137 -13.08 -0.81 -4.27
N VAL A 138 -13.97 -1.34 -5.10
CA VAL A 138 -14.47 -2.70 -4.98
C VAL A 138 -13.99 -3.46 -6.21
N LEU A 139 -13.23 -4.52 -5.99
CA LEU A 139 -12.68 -5.38 -7.01
C LEU A 139 -13.42 -6.71 -6.99
N PHE A 140 -13.72 -7.23 -8.18
CA PHE A 140 -14.37 -8.52 -8.35
C PHE A 140 -13.35 -9.50 -8.95
N ALA A 141 -13.04 -10.55 -8.20
CA ALA A 141 -12.04 -11.54 -8.60
C ALA A 141 -12.68 -12.93 -8.72
N ALA A 142 -12.27 -13.69 -9.75
CA ALA A 142 -12.48 -15.13 -9.76
C ALA A 142 -11.76 -15.76 -8.55
N GLU A 143 -12.18 -16.97 -8.15
CA GLU A 143 -11.43 -17.73 -7.14
C GLU A 143 -9.95 -17.86 -7.49
#